data_AF-A0AAD4BJY8-F1
#
_entry.id   AF-A0AAD4BJY8-F1
#
_cell.length_a   1.000
_cell.length_b   1.000
_cell.length_c   1.000
_cell.angle_alpha   90.00
_cell.angle_beta   90.00
_cell.angle_gamma   90.00
#
_symmetry.space_group_name_H-M   'P 1'
#
loop_
_entity.id
_entity.type
_entity.pdbx_description
1 polymer ?
#
loop_
_entity_poly.entity_id
_entity_poly.type
_entity_poly.pdbx_seq_one_letter_code
_entity_poly.pdbx_strand_id
1 'polypeptide(L)'
;VNGNDLPEGAPPLSSSSSSHQNSNPWHPFSHQAQFELANFLFCRNEMPAAQVDELMQIWARLNHDQNQQPSTPPFTSAHDLHQKIDQIDDSKTWKSFSFTYAGVDLEDECLPTWKQATYQLVVRDAKLLVQEQLACPEFKDYMDYYPQQIFGDDNQRIWSDFMSGNWAW
;
A
#
# COMPACT_ATOMS: atom_id res chain seq x y z
N VAL A 1 -24.86 8.61 -11.07
CA VAL A 1 -23.90 8.49 -12.19
C VAL A 1 -24.66 7.81 -13.31
N ASN A 2 -24.83 8.47 -14.45
CA ASN A 2 -25.48 7.87 -15.61
C ASN A 2 -24.42 7.09 -16.39
N GLY A 3 -24.26 5.81 -16.08
CA GLY A 3 -23.39 4.91 -16.84
C GLY A 3 -24.12 4.47 -18.10
N ASN A 4 -23.55 4.77 -19.26
CA ASN A 4 -24.03 4.21 -20.53
C ASN A 4 -23.34 2.86 -20.74
N ASP A 5 -24.11 1.84 -21.12
CA ASP A 5 -23.56 0.53 -21.45
C ASP A 5 -22.64 0.63 -22.67
N LEU A 6 -21.49 -0.05 -22.61
CA LEU A 6 -20.61 -0.21 -23.76
C LEU A 6 -21.24 -1.22 -24.74
N PRO A 7 -21.11 -1.01 -26.06
CA PRO A 7 -21.60 -1.96 -27.05
C PRO A 7 -20.88 -3.32 -26.91
N GLU A 8 -21.59 -4.38 -27.25
CA GLU A 8 -21.09 -5.76 -27.20
C GLU A 8 -19.81 -5.89 -28.06
N GLY A 9 -18.72 -6.37 -27.45
CA GLY A 9 -17.42 -6.50 -28.11
C GLY A 9 -16.58 -5.22 -28.19
N ALA A 10 -16.95 -4.15 -27.48
CA ALA A 10 -16.08 -2.98 -27.35
C ALA A 10 -14.71 -3.41 -26.80
N PRO A 11 -13.59 -3.06 -27.47
CA PRO A 11 -12.27 -3.28 -26.87
C PRO A 11 -12.22 -2.54 -25.53
N PRO A 12 -11.51 -3.06 -24.52
CA PRO A 12 -11.32 -2.35 -23.27
C PRO A 12 -10.83 -0.95 -23.62
N LEU A 13 -11.42 0.08 -22.97
CA LEU A 13 -10.91 1.45 -23.07
C LEU A 13 -9.40 1.35 -22.95
N SER A 14 -8.70 1.70 -24.03
CA SER A 14 -7.25 1.79 -24.00
C SER A 14 -6.95 2.62 -22.78
N SER A 15 -6.31 2.01 -21.78
CA SER A 15 -5.89 2.74 -20.60
C SER A 15 -5.13 3.91 -21.21
N SER A 16 -5.70 5.10 -21.14
CA SER A 16 -4.89 6.29 -21.17
C SER A 16 -4.09 6.15 -19.90
N SER A 17 -3.02 5.34 -19.99
CA SER A 17 -1.99 5.19 -18.99
C SER A 17 -1.70 6.63 -18.66
N SER A 18 -2.16 6.99 -17.47
CA SER A 18 -2.04 8.33 -16.93
C SER A 18 -0.65 8.81 -17.31
N SER A 19 -0.61 9.97 -17.93
CA SER A 19 0.56 10.64 -18.47
C SER A 19 1.57 10.97 -17.36
N HIS A 20 2.13 9.93 -16.76
CA HIS A 20 3.33 9.92 -15.96
C HIS A 20 4.27 9.00 -16.73
N GLN A 21 4.81 9.53 -17.84
CA GLN A 21 6.09 9.09 -18.35
C GLN A 21 7.17 9.41 -17.29
N ASN A 22 7.11 8.72 -16.15
CA ASN A 22 8.32 8.56 -15.36
C ASN A 22 9.12 7.52 -16.15
N SER A 23 10.14 7.99 -16.88
CA SER A 23 11.06 7.13 -17.64
C SER A 23 11.68 6.02 -16.79
N ASN A 24 11.58 6.15 -15.46
CA ASN A 24 12.04 5.21 -14.48
C ASN A 24 10.87 4.49 -13.79
N PRO A 25 10.67 3.18 -14.03
CA PRO A 25 9.63 2.39 -13.37
C PRO A 25 9.87 2.20 -11.86
N TRP A 26 11.05 2.58 -11.35
CA TRP A 26 11.42 2.47 -9.94
C TRP A 26 11.30 3.79 -9.18
N HIS A 27 10.78 4.86 -9.78
CA HIS A 27 10.60 6.12 -9.08
C HIS A 27 9.84 5.91 -7.75
N PRO A 28 10.26 6.51 -6.62
CA PRO A 28 11.28 7.55 -6.43
C PRO A 28 12.72 7.04 -6.28
N PHE A 29 12.96 5.74 -6.42
CA PHE A 29 14.30 5.16 -6.45
C PHE A 29 14.90 5.36 -7.84
N SER A 30 16.21 5.59 -7.91
CA SER A 30 16.94 5.83 -9.15
C SER A 30 17.00 4.59 -10.06
N HIS A 31 16.95 3.39 -9.49
CA HIS A 31 16.99 2.11 -10.20
C HIS A 31 16.53 0.94 -9.31
N GLN A 32 16.30 -0.23 -9.92
CA GLN A 32 15.84 -1.47 -9.26
C GLN A 32 16.65 -1.83 -8.00
N ALA A 33 17.98 -1.88 -8.09
CA ALA A 33 18.80 -2.30 -6.95
C ALA A 33 18.68 -1.36 -5.73
N GLN A 34 18.40 -0.06 -5.93
CA GLN A 34 18.16 0.86 -4.81
C GLN A 34 16.80 0.57 -4.15
N PHE A 35 15.76 0.27 -4.94
CA PHE A 35 14.47 -0.20 -4.44
C PHE A 35 14.59 -1.52 -3.66
N GLU A 36 15.27 -2.51 -4.22
CA GLU A 36 15.46 -3.82 -3.58
C GLU A 36 16.20 -3.70 -2.24
N LEU A 37 17.21 -2.83 -2.19
CA LEU A 37 17.91 -2.52 -0.95
C LEU A 37 16.98 -1.85 0.06
N ALA A 38 16.16 -0.87 -0.34
CA ALA A 38 15.16 -0.27 0.54
C ALA A 38 14.20 -1.32 1.10
N ASN A 39 13.64 -2.18 0.25
CA ASN A 39 12.75 -3.27 0.65
C ASN A 39 13.42 -4.25 1.62
N PHE A 40 14.69 -4.60 1.39
CA PHE A 40 15.44 -5.46 2.29
C PHE A 40 15.65 -4.80 3.65
N LEU A 41 16.15 -3.56 3.68
CA LEU A 41 16.46 -2.85 4.91
C LEU A 41 15.21 -2.53 5.74
N PHE A 42 14.14 -2.07 5.09
CA PHE A 42 12.93 -1.60 5.76
C PHE A 42 11.92 -2.72 6.02
N CYS A 43 11.50 -3.46 4.99
CA CYS A 43 10.41 -4.44 5.12
C CYS A 43 10.87 -5.80 5.65
N ARG A 44 12.06 -6.27 5.23
CA ARG A 44 12.51 -7.64 5.55
C ARG A 44 13.35 -7.71 6.82
N ASN A 45 14.26 -6.76 6.99
CA ASN A 45 15.17 -6.73 8.13
C ASN A 45 14.70 -5.80 9.25
N GLU A 46 13.80 -4.86 8.95
CA GLU A 46 13.35 -3.80 9.87
C GLU A 46 14.55 -3.14 10.59
N MET A 47 15.60 -2.84 9.81
CA MET A 47 16.91 -2.47 10.34
C MET A 47 16.81 -1.17 11.17
N PRO A 48 17.33 -1.15 12.41
CA PRO A 48 17.35 0.07 13.21
C PRO A 48 18.07 1.22 12.47
N ALA A 49 17.53 2.44 12.58
CA ALA A 49 18.05 3.62 11.86
C ALA A 49 19.56 3.83 12.04
N ALA A 50 20.07 3.65 13.28
CA ALA A 50 21.49 3.78 13.58
C ALA A 50 22.36 2.76 12.82
N GLN A 51 21.86 1.54 12.57
CA GLN A 51 22.57 0.52 11.80
C GLN A 51 22.51 0.82 10.30
N VAL A 52 21.41 1.39 9.80
CA VAL A 52 21.32 1.86 8.42
C VAL A 52 22.34 2.99 8.19
N ASP A 53 22.45 3.94 9.12
CA ASP A 53 23.44 5.01 9.05
C ASP A 53 24.88 4.46 9.08
N GLU A 54 25.16 3.50 9.96
CA GLU A 54 26.47 2.82 10.02
C GLU A 54 26.79 2.09 8.70
N LEU A 55 25.82 1.38 8.13
CA LEU A 55 25.97 0.70 6.85
C LEU A 55 26.30 1.68 5.71
N MET A 56 25.60 2.81 5.63
CA MET A 56 25.87 3.83 4.60
C MET A 56 27.26 4.46 4.79
N GLN A 57 27.73 4.63 6.03
CA GLN A 57 29.10 5.10 6.32
C GLN A 57 30.17 4.07 5.95
N ILE A 58 29.93 2.78 6.19
CA ILE A 58 30.82 1.70 5.73
C ILE A 58 30.89 1.72 4.20
N TRP A 59 29.75 1.83 3.53
CA TRP A 59 29.68 1.88 2.08
C TRP A 59 30.46 3.07 1.50
N ALA A 60 30.29 4.26 2.07
CA ALA A 60 31.02 5.45 1.65
C ALA A 60 32.54 5.28 1.78
N ARG A 61 33.03 4.64 2.85
CA ARG A 61 34.45 4.34 3.05
C ARG A 61 34.98 3.33 2.04
N LEU A 62 34.25 2.23 1.81
CA LEU A 62 34.62 1.23 0.81
C LEU A 62 34.76 1.84 -0.59
N ASN A 63 33.85 2.75 -0.96
CA ASN A 63 33.90 3.42 -2.26
C ASN A 63 35.09 4.38 -2.36
N HIS A 64 35.51 5.00 -1.26
CA HIS A 64 36.67 5.90 -1.23
C HIS A 64 38.00 5.12 -1.38
N ASP A 65 38.11 3.93 -0.77
CA ASP A 65 39.34 3.12 -0.78
C ASP A 65 39.61 2.43 -2.13
N GLN A 66 38.60 2.29 -2.99
CA GLN A 66 38.71 1.54 -4.25
C GLN A 66 39.35 2.33 -5.41
N ASN A 67 39.71 3.62 -5.27
CA ASN A 67 40.24 4.49 -6.35
C ASN A 67 39.42 4.48 -7.66
N GLN A 68 38.18 3.99 -7.61
CA GLN A 68 37.23 4.06 -8.70
C GLN A 68 36.44 5.37 -8.60
N GLN A 69 35.79 5.75 -9.70
CA GLN A 69 34.95 6.94 -9.78
C GLN A 69 34.03 7.02 -8.55
N PRO A 70 33.91 8.17 -7.87
CA PRO A 70 33.25 8.26 -6.57
C PRO A 70 31.79 7.79 -6.72
N SER A 71 31.51 6.58 -6.27
CA SER A 71 30.16 6.05 -6.16
C SER A 71 29.60 6.51 -4.81
N THR A 72 28.47 7.21 -4.83
CA THR A 72 27.78 7.61 -3.60
C THR A 72 27.05 6.40 -3.03
N PRO A 73 26.94 6.28 -1.69
CA PRO A 73 26.13 5.22 -1.09
C PRO A 73 24.68 5.28 -1.62
N PRO A 74 23.95 4.15 -1.66
CA PRO A 74 22.58 4.11 -2.17
C PRO A 74 21.62 5.02 -1.41
N PHE A 75 21.87 5.28 -0.13
CA PHE A 75 21.17 6.27 0.69
C PHE A 75 22.19 7.09 1.45
N THR A 76 21.89 8.35 1.72
CA THR A 76 22.77 9.23 2.52
C THR A 76 22.62 8.98 4.03
N SER A 77 21.46 8.48 4.45
CA SER A 77 21.13 8.15 5.84
C SER A 77 19.86 7.29 5.91
N ALA A 78 19.53 6.78 7.10
CA ALA A 78 18.23 6.19 7.39
C ALA A 78 17.06 7.16 7.12
N HIS A 79 17.27 8.45 7.37
CA HIS A 79 16.27 9.47 7.08
C HIS A 79 15.98 9.59 5.58
N ASP A 80 17.02 9.58 4.74
CA ASP A 80 16.89 9.61 3.28
C ASP A 80 16.22 8.35 2.72
N LEU A 81 16.53 7.17 3.28
CA LEU A 81 15.80 5.94 3.00
C LEU A 81 14.30 6.09 3.28
N HIS A 82 13.93 6.54 4.47
CA HIS A 82 12.52 6.72 4.84
C HIS A 82 11.84 7.80 3.99
N GLN A 83 12.53 8.90 3.71
CA GLN A 83 12.00 9.96 2.85
C GLN A 83 11.72 9.45 1.43
N LYS A 84 12.57 8.58 0.87
CA LYS A 84 12.29 7.92 -0.41
C LYS A 84 11.11 6.97 -0.33
N ILE A 85 10.97 6.22 0.77
CA ILE A 85 9.81 5.35 0.98
C ILE A 85 8.51 6.18 1.05
N ASP A 86 8.53 7.30 1.77
CA ASP A 86 7.40 8.22 1.88
C ASP A 86 7.05 8.90 0.55
N GLN A 87 8.01 8.96 -0.39
CA GLN A 87 7.83 9.49 -1.75
C GLN A 87 7.31 8.45 -2.77
N ILE A 88 7.10 7.18 -2.39
CA ILE A 88 6.49 6.15 -3.25
C ILE A 88 5.03 6.54 -3.64
N ASP A 89 4.52 7.63 -3.08
CA ASP A 89 3.12 7.99 -3.11
C ASP A 89 2.53 8.28 -4.50
N ASP A 90 1.41 7.60 -4.77
CA ASP A 90 0.33 8.07 -5.65
C ASP A 90 -1.04 8.14 -4.91
N SER A 91 -1.15 7.80 -3.62
CA SER A 91 -2.39 8.03 -2.87
C SER A 91 -2.19 8.34 -1.37
N LYS A 92 -2.26 9.64 -1.04
CA LYS A 92 -2.55 10.16 0.30
C LYS A 92 -3.97 9.81 0.78
N THR A 93 -4.33 8.53 0.84
CA THR A 93 -5.68 8.11 1.23
C THR A 93 -5.80 7.53 2.61
N TRP A 94 -4.70 7.13 3.24
CA TRP A 94 -4.73 6.71 4.62
C TRP A 94 -4.96 7.92 5.53
N LYS A 95 -6.07 7.88 6.28
CA LYS A 95 -6.41 8.85 7.32
C LYS A 95 -6.34 8.15 8.65
N SER A 96 -5.60 8.74 9.58
CA SER A 96 -5.52 8.26 10.96
C SER A 96 -6.35 9.14 11.88
N PHE A 97 -7.18 8.52 12.73
CA PHE A 97 -7.92 9.20 13.78
C PHE A 97 -7.66 8.49 15.10
N SER A 98 -7.38 9.26 16.15
CA SER A 98 -7.30 8.71 17.50
C SER A 98 -8.66 8.86 18.18
N PHE A 99 -9.13 7.80 18.82
CA PHE A 99 -10.39 7.82 19.56
C PHE A 99 -10.26 7.04 20.86
N THR A 100 -11.04 7.47 21.85
CA THR A 100 -11.17 6.83 23.17
C THR A 100 -12.62 6.48 23.39
N TYR A 101 -12.88 5.60 24.35
CA TYR A 101 -14.25 5.27 24.74
C TYR A 101 -14.94 6.50 25.38
N ALA A 102 -16.12 6.86 24.89
CA ALA A 102 -16.89 8.03 25.31
C ALA A 102 -18.21 7.67 26.03
N GLY A 103 -18.28 6.50 26.66
CA GLY A 103 -19.51 6.05 27.34
C GLY A 103 -19.75 6.72 28.70
N VAL A 104 -20.93 6.46 29.29
CA VAL A 104 -21.45 7.16 30.48
C VAL A 104 -20.71 6.77 31.77
N ASP A 105 -20.10 5.59 31.83
CA ASP A 105 -19.48 5.04 33.05
C ASP A 105 -18.04 5.56 33.30
N LEU A 106 -17.69 6.76 32.83
CA LEU A 106 -16.32 7.31 32.96
C LEU A 106 -15.92 7.65 34.41
N GLU A 107 -16.89 7.70 35.31
CA GLU A 107 -16.71 8.00 36.74
C GLU A 107 -16.55 6.74 37.60
N ASP A 108 -16.66 5.54 37.02
CA ASP A 108 -16.49 4.28 37.75
C ASP A 108 -14.99 3.97 37.94
N GLU A 109 -14.54 3.88 39.19
CA GLU A 109 -13.14 3.57 39.53
C GLU A 109 -12.68 2.18 39.02
N CYS A 110 -13.61 1.32 38.60
CA CYS A 110 -13.31 -0.03 38.11
C CYS A 110 -13.42 -0.18 36.58
N LEU A 111 -13.17 0.89 35.81
CA LEU A 111 -13.18 0.81 34.35
C LEU A 111 -12.13 -0.19 33.81
N PRO A 112 -12.52 -1.12 32.92
CA PRO A 112 -11.57 -1.99 32.21
C PRO A 112 -10.54 -1.19 31.42
N THR A 113 -9.31 -1.70 31.35
CA THR A 113 -8.18 -1.04 30.66
C THR A 113 -8.45 -0.71 29.19
N TRP A 114 -9.25 -1.53 28.49
CA TRP A 114 -9.64 -1.24 27.10
C TRP A 114 -10.52 0.01 26.96
N LYS A 115 -11.31 0.39 27.99
CA LYS A 115 -12.10 1.64 27.98
C LYS A 115 -11.24 2.88 28.26
N GLN A 116 -10.07 2.70 28.86
CA GLN A 116 -9.13 3.78 29.19
C GLN A 116 -8.08 3.99 28.09
N ALA A 117 -7.98 3.05 27.14
CA ALA A 117 -6.99 3.10 26.08
C ALA A 117 -7.39 4.07 24.95
N THR A 118 -6.38 4.71 24.35
CA THR A 118 -6.53 5.42 23.08
C THR A 118 -6.21 4.46 21.94
N TYR A 119 -7.14 4.36 21.00
CA TYR A 119 -6.97 3.57 19.80
C TYR A 119 -6.72 4.47 18.60
N GLN A 120 -5.85 4.03 17.70
CA GLN A 120 -5.64 4.68 16.42
C GLN A 120 -6.39 3.88 15.35
N LEU A 121 -7.38 4.52 14.73
CA LEU A 121 -8.06 4.01 13.55
C LEU A 121 -7.35 4.54 12.31
N VAL A 122 -6.83 3.64 11.47
CA VAL A 122 -6.23 3.98 10.19
C VAL A 122 -7.17 3.48 9.09
N VAL A 123 -7.85 4.41 8.40
CA VAL A 123 -8.80 4.09 7.32
C VAL A 123 -8.30 4.58 5.97
N ARG A 124 -8.74 3.93 4.91
CA ARG A 124 -8.57 4.36 3.52
C ARG A 124 -9.94 4.61 2.89
N ASP A 125 -10.00 5.50 1.89
CA ASP A 125 -11.21 5.63 1.08
C ASP A 125 -11.46 4.33 0.31
N ALA A 126 -12.47 3.56 0.75
CA ALA A 126 -12.79 2.27 0.15
C ALA A 126 -13.21 2.40 -1.32
N LYS A 127 -13.85 3.51 -1.69
CA LYS A 127 -14.24 3.76 -3.09
C LYS A 127 -13.00 3.98 -3.95
N LEU A 128 -12.05 4.80 -3.48
CA LEU A 128 -10.82 5.01 -4.25
C LEU A 128 -10.02 3.71 -4.39
N LEU A 129 -9.91 2.93 -3.30
CA LEU A 129 -9.23 1.63 -3.34
C LEU A 129 -9.82 0.71 -4.41
N VAL A 130 -11.15 0.58 -4.46
CA VAL A 130 -11.81 -0.23 -5.48
C VAL A 130 -11.57 0.34 -6.88
N GLN A 131 -11.60 1.66 -7.06
CA GLN A 131 -11.30 2.29 -8.35
C GLN A 131 -9.85 2.03 -8.82
N GLU A 132 -8.87 2.11 -7.92
CA GLU A 132 -7.47 1.80 -8.21
C GLU A 132 -7.28 0.32 -8.57
N GLN A 133 -7.92 -0.58 -7.82
CA GLN A 133 -7.88 -2.01 -8.11
C GLN A 133 -8.50 -2.33 -9.48
N LEU A 134 -9.65 -1.73 -9.80
CA LEU A 134 -10.32 -1.88 -11.09
C LEU A 134 -9.50 -1.27 -12.25
N ALA A 135 -8.70 -0.23 -11.99
CA ALA A 135 -7.85 0.40 -12.98
C ALA A 135 -6.54 -0.37 -13.24
N CYS A 136 -6.13 -1.25 -12.33
CA CYS A 136 -4.91 -2.03 -12.44
C CYS A 136 -5.12 -3.29 -13.31
N PRO A 137 -4.48 -3.39 -14.50
CA PRO A 137 -4.69 -4.51 -15.40
C PRO A 137 -4.28 -5.87 -14.84
N GLU A 138 -3.35 -5.89 -13.86
CA GLU A 138 -2.89 -7.14 -13.23
C GLU A 138 -4.00 -7.85 -12.45
N PHE A 139 -5.01 -7.12 -11.97
CA PHE A 139 -6.14 -7.69 -11.24
C PHE A 139 -7.29 -8.19 -12.12
N LYS A 140 -7.20 -8.02 -13.45
CA LYS A 140 -8.28 -8.36 -14.37
C LYS A 140 -8.77 -9.81 -14.22
N ASP A 141 -7.86 -10.76 -14.04
CA ASP A 141 -8.18 -12.18 -13.95
C ASP A 141 -8.42 -12.65 -12.51
N TYR A 142 -8.38 -11.74 -11.53
CA TYR A 142 -8.53 -12.02 -10.10
C TYR A 142 -9.81 -11.42 -9.51
N MET A 143 -10.65 -10.80 -10.32
CA MET A 143 -11.92 -10.22 -9.88
C MET A 143 -13.08 -10.76 -10.70
N ASP A 144 -14.12 -11.21 -10.00
CA ASP A 144 -15.42 -11.42 -10.61
C ASP A 144 -16.12 -10.07 -10.76
N TYR A 145 -16.62 -9.80 -11.98
CA TYR A 145 -17.29 -8.55 -12.32
C TYR A 145 -18.82 -8.66 -12.34
N TYR A 146 -19.34 -9.87 -12.16
CA TYR A 146 -20.77 -10.15 -12.17
C TYR A 146 -21.19 -10.80 -10.85
N PRO A 147 -22.35 -10.43 -10.30
CA PRO A 147 -22.92 -11.09 -9.13
C PRO A 147 -23.06 -12.60 -9.38
N GLN A 148 -22.64 -13.41 -8.41
CA GLN A 148 -22.70 -14.86 -8.54
C GLN A 148 -23.22 -15.54 -7.27
N GLN A 149 -23.82 -16.70 -7.48
CA GLN A 149 -24.41 -17.51 -6.42
C GLN A 149 -23.64 -18.83 -6.35
N ILE A 150 -22.74 -18.95 -5.38
CA ILE A 150 -21.90 -20.14 -5.23
C ILE A 150 -22.53 -21.08 -4.20
N PHE A 151 -22.71 -22.35 -4.57
CA PHE A 151 -23.26 -23.38 -3.69
C PHE A 151 -22.27 -24.55 -3.55
N GLY A 152 -22.11 -25.04 -2.32
CA GLY A 152 -21.34 -26.25 -2.04
C GLY A 152 -22.11 -27.54 -2.32
N ASP A 153 -21.47 -28.68 -2.03
CA ASP A 153 -22.01 -30.01 -2.31
C ASP A 153 -23.34 -30.31 -1.59
N ASP A 154 -23.60 -29.67 -0.44
CA ASP A 154 -24.83 -29.81 0.34
C ASP A 154 -25.86 -28.72 0.03
N ASN A 155 -25.71 -28.01 -1.11
CA ASN A 155 -26.56 -26.88 -1.51
C ASN A 155 -26.56 -25.71 -0.51
N GLN A 156 -25.50 -25.60 0.30
CA GLN A 156 -25.25 -24.48 1.20
C GLN A 156 -24.64 -23.31 0.44
N ARG A 157 -25.06 -22.09 0.79
CA ARG A 157 -24.54 -20.87 0.18
C ARG A 157 -23.10 -20.60 0.64
N ILE A 158 -22.19 -20.37 -0.30
CA ILE A 158 -20.81 -19.97 -0.07
C ILE A 158 -20.65 -18.47 -0.35
N TRP A 159 -20.02 -17.77 0.58
CA TRP A 159 -19.67 -16.35 0.47
C TRP A 159 -18.13 -16.25 0.45
N SER A 160 -17.56 -15.70 -0.61
CA SER A 160 -16.10 -15.61 -0.84
C SER A 160 -15.63 -14.17 -1.01
N ASP A 161 -16.36 -13.39 -1.80
CA ASP A 161 -15.98 -12.06 -2.26
C ASP A 161 -17.21 -11.14 -2.36
N PHE A 162 -16.96 -9.91 -2.80
CA PHE A 162 -17.96 -8.88 -3.02
C PHE A 162 -19.11 -9.43 -3.91
N MET A 163 -18.81 -10.01 -5.07
CA MET A 163 -19.83 -10.45 -6.03
C MET A 163 -20.61 -11.69 -5.58
N SER A 164 -20.08 -12.47 -4.65
CA SER A 164 -20.83 -13.57 -4.03
C SER A 164 -21.92 -13.09 -3.05
N GLY A 165 -21.95 -11.79 -2.70
CA GLY A 165 -22.69 -11.17 -1.60
C GLY A 165 -24.16 -10.85 -1.85
N ASN A 166 -24.98 -10.85 -0.77
CA ASN A 166 -26.43 -10.69 -0.82
C ASN A 166 -26.97 -9.35 -1.35
N TRP A 167 -26.10 -8.36 -1.44
CA TRP A 167 -26.44 -7.01 -1.84
C TRP A 167 -26.20 -6.78 -3.34
N ALA A 168 -25.59 -7.76 -4.04
CA ALA A 168 -25.26 -7.67 -5.46
C ALA A 168 -26.46 -7.98 -6.39
N TRP A 169 -27.63 -8.26 -5.82
CA TRP A 169 -28.90 -8.56 -6.51
C TRP A 169 -30.06 -7.69 -6.03
#